data_AF-A0A4U7F5R1-F1
#
_entry.id   AF-A0A4U7F5R1-F1
#
_cell.length_a   1.000
_cell.length_b   1.000
_cell.length_c   1.000
_cell.angle_alpha   90.00
_cell.angle_beta   90.00
_cell.angle_gamma   90.00
#
_symmetry.space_group_name_H-M   'P 1'
#
loop_
_entity.id
_entity.type
_entity.pdbx_description
1 polymer ?
#
loop_
_entity_poly.entity_id
_entity_poly.type
_entity_poly.pdbx_seq_one_letter_code
_entity_poly.pdbx_strand_id
1 'polypeptide(L)'
;RYPDDWIGSLTAIENKPDLSTPGDLAAQLRYDVALGLFDEVVLATGSYVTRAHLNRIPETVGVWRFDPESGDREVVREPTRLDPGASGVEIRDERALRTDVALVDPAEKARKRRRIAERAYGKGWRPDPPRCVYARATDDGRPHCDRFDQVVDPGRDCGTTCAAFEPADPPALDRDRLRDARTAWVADPDGAEPRRQASLSRFR
;
A
#
# COMPACT_ATOMS: atom_id res chain seq x y z
N ARG A 1 -13.14 4.44 -16.28
CA ARG A 1 -13.70 4.41 -14.89
C ARG A 1 -13.54 2.99 -14.39
N TYR A 2 -12.89 2.77 -13.25
CA TYR A 2 -12.81 1.43 -12.66
C TYR A 2 -14.22 0.92 -12.29
N PRO A 3 -14.49 -0.40 -12.34
CA PRO A 3 -15.73 -0.97 -11.81
C PRO A 3 -15.96 -0.52 -10.37
N ASP A 4 -17.20 -0.29 -9.92
CA ASP A 4 -17.43 0.31 -8.59
C ASP A 4 -16.93 -0.58 -7.42
N ASP A 5 -16.78 -1.90 -7.64
CA ASP A 5 -16.33 -2.89 -6.65
C ASP A 5 -14.92 -3.47 -6.92
N TRP A 6 -14.07 -2.75 -7.65
CA TRP A 6 -12.72 -3.23 -7.97
C TRP A 6 -11.79 -3.36 -6.74
N ILE A 7 -12.19 -2.78 -5.60
CA ILE A 7 -11.46 -2.84 -4.33
C ILE A 7 -12.13 -3.89 -3.45
N GLY A 8 -11.49 -5.05 -3.29
CA GLY A 8 -11.99 -6.11 -2.39
C GLY A 8 -11.85 -5.75 -0.92
N SER A 9 -10.62 -5.56 -0.44
CA SER A 9 -10.31 -5.08 0.91
C SER A 9 -9.02 -4.25 0.90
N LEU A 10 -8.85 -3.44 1.95
CA LEU A 10 -7.59 -2.75 2.25
C LEU A 10 -7.16 -3.09 3.67
N THR A 11 -6.00 -3.72 3.81
CA THR A 11 -5.37 -4.00 5.10
C THR A 11 -4.21 -3.03 5.31
N ALA A 12 -4.20 -2.30 6.41
CA ALA A 12 -3.05 -1.52 6.85
C ALA A 12 -2.09 -2.42 7.62
N ILE A 13 -0.82 -2.42 7.22
CA ILE A 13 0.25 -3.11 7.94
C ILE A 13 1.23 -2.06 8.44
N GLU A 14 1.21 -1.80 9.74
CA GLU A 14 2.18 -0.95 10.41
C GLU A 14 3.40 -1.80 10.78
N ASN A 15 4.55 -1.51 10.17
CA ASN A 15 5.76 -2.28 10.40
C ASN A 15 6.59 -1.62 11.51
N LYS A 16 6.67 -2.27 12.67
CA LYS A 16 7.50 -1.86 13.79
C LYS A 16 8.41 -3.00 14.25
N PRO A 17 9.62 -3.14 13.68
CA PRO A 17 10.50 -4.28 13.95
C PRO A 17 10.91 -4.37 15.43
N ASP A 18 11.12 -3.22 16.07
CA ASP A 18 11.54 -3.11 17.48
C ASP A 18 10.48 -2.37 18.33
N LEU A 19 9.88 -3.08 19.28
CA LEU A 19 8.90 -2.55 20.24
C LEU A 19 9.54 -1.94 21.50
N SER A 20 10.86 -2.04 21.68
CA SER A 20 11.56 -1.34 22.77
C SER A 20 11.58 0.17 22.55
N THR A 21 11.55 0.61 21.29
CA THR A 21 11.51 2.02 20.88
C THR A 21 10.28 2.30 20.01
N PRO A 22 9.05 2.17 20.56
CA PRO A 22 7.83 2.16 19.78
C PRO A 22 7.49 3.53 19.17
N GLY A 23 8.02 4.63 19.71
CA GLY A 23 7.63 5.99 19.31
C GLY A 23 6.13 6.19 19.49
N ASP A 24 5.49 6.81 18.50
CA ASP A 24 4.05 7.14 18.51
C ASP A 24 3.14 5.99 18.04
N LEU A 25 3.64 4.75 18.02
CA LEU A 25 2.92 3.58 17.50
C LEU A 25 1.48 3.46 18.04
N ALA A 26 1.31 3.64 19.35
CA ALA A 26 -0.01 3.53 19.96
C ALA A 26 -0.98 4.59 19.42
N ALA A 27 -0.51 5.83 19.22
CA ALA A 27 -1.32 6.90 18.66
C ALA A 27 -1.66 6.64 17.18
N GLN A 28 -0.70 6.17 16.39
CA GLN A 28 -0.90 5.79 14.98
C GLN A 28 -1.94 4.69 14.83
N LEU A 29 -1.81 3.60 15.59
CA LEU A 29 -2.76 2.49 15.56
C LEU A 29 -4.15 2.91 16.04
N ARG A 30 -4.24 3.76 17.06
CA ARG A 30 -5.52 4.35 17.49
C ARG A 30 -6.15 5.20 16.39
N TYR A 31 -5.35 6.02 15.70
CA TYR A 31 -5.83 6.85 14.58
C TYR A 31 -6.40 5.97 13.46
N ASP A 32 -5.67 4.94 13.03
CA ASP A 32 -6.11 4.08 11.93
C ASP A 32 -7.41 3.33 12.26
N VAL A 33 -7.55 2.86 13.50
CA VAL A 33 -8.77 2.21 14.00
C VAL A 33 -9.92 3.21 14.10
N ALA A 34 -9.69 4.39 14.72
CA ALA A 34 -10.73 5.40 14.94
C ALA A 34 -11.24 5.99 13.62
N LEU A 35 -10.35 6.24 12.66
CA LEU A 35 -10.74 6.69 11.33
C LEU A 35 -11.48 5.57 10.56
N GLY A 36 -11.12 4.30 10.81
CA GLY A 36 -11.76 3.13 10.24
C GLY A 36 -11.62 3.09 8.71
N LEU A 37 -10.48 3.56 8.19
CA LEU A 37 -10.25 3.69 6.75
C LEU A 37 -9.99 2.34 6.09
N PHE A 38 -9.43 1.39 6.82
CA PHE A 38 -9.03 0.06 6.37
C PHE A 38 -10.03 -0.99 6.87
N ASP A 39 -10.12 -2.12 6.16
CA ASP A 39 -10.91 -3.28 6.59
C ASP A 39 -10.27 -3.95 7.80
N GLU A 40 -8.93 -3.95 7.85
CA GLU A 40 -8.12 -4.56 8.90
C GLU A 40 -6.89 -3.69 9.14
N VAL A 41 -6.43 -3.65 10.38
CA VAL A 41 -5.17 -3.00 10.79
C VAL A 41 -4.33 -4.04 11.50
N VAL A 42 -3.06 -4.16 11.10
CA VAL A 42 -2.12 -5.14 11.61
C VAL A 42 -0.83 -4.46 12.00
N LEU A 43 -0.33 -4.76 13.19
CA LEU A 43 1.05 -4.49 13.59
C LEU A 43 1.93 -5.68 13.21
N ALA A 44 2.92 -5.47 12.36
CA ALA A 44 3.98 -6.44 12.08
C ALA A 44 5.25 -6.07 12.86
N THR A 45 5.83 -7.01 13.60
CA THR A 45 7.00 -6.76 14.44
C THR A 45 7.97 -7.93 14.48
N GLY A 46 9.27 -7.64 14.63
CA GLY A 46 10.29 -8.66 14.92
C GLY A 46 10.51 -8.89 16.42
N SER A 47 9.87 -8.09 17.27
CA SER A 47 10.01 -8.19 18.72
C SER A 47 9.18 -9.32 19.30
N TYR A 48 9.67 -9.90 20.39
CA TYR A 48 8.84 -10.77 21.22
C TYR A 48 7.65 -9.97 21.81
N VAL A 49 6.43 -10.43 21.55
CA VAL A 49 5.21 -9.73 21.95
C VAL A 49 4.80 -10.20 23.34
N THR A 50 4.84 -9.28 24.32
CA THR A 50 4.40 -9.55 25.69
C THR A 50 2.95 -9.11 25.89
N ARG A 51 2.33 -9.56 26.98
CA ARG A 51 1.01 -9.07 27.39
C ARG A 51 0.99 -7.55 27.63
N ALA A 52 2.08 -6.99 28.14
CA ALA A 52 2.21 -5.55 28.35
C ALA A 52 2.22 -4.77 27.03
N HIS A 53 2.81 -5.33 25.97
CA HIS A 53 2.72 -4.76 24.63
C HIS A 53 1.28 -4.80 24.11
N LEU A 54 0.61 -5.95 24.22
CA LEU A 54 -0.78 -6.13 23.76
C LEU A 54 -1.75 -5.16 24.44
N ASN A 55 -1.57 -4.86 25.73
CA ASN A 55 -2.42 -3.91 26.47
C ASN A 55 -2.33 -2.46 25.97
N ARG A 56 -1.28 -2.10 25.21
CA ARG A 56 -1.10 -0.76 24.65
C ARG A 56 -1.60 -0.65 23.21
N ILE A 57 -1.93 -1.77 22.59
CA ILE A 57 -2.38 -1.87 21.21
C ILE A 57 -3.90 -2.03 21.22
N PRO A 58 -4.68 -1.24 20.44
CA PRO A 58 -6.13 -1.42 20.37
C PRO A 58 -6.50 -2.88 20.07
N GLU A 59 -7.54 -3.40 20.73
CA GLU A 59 -7.90 -4.82 20.65
C GLU A 59 -8.26 -5.28 19.24
N THR A 60 -8.78 -4.36 18.41
CA THR A 60 -9.14 -4.62 17.00
C THR A 60 -7.93 -4.82 16.10
N VAL A 61 -6.74 -4.38 16.51
CA VAL A 61 -5.51 -4.47 15.72
C VAL A 61 -4.93 -5.89 15.82
N GLY A 62 -4.74 -6.53 14.68
CA GLY A 62 -4.01 -7.79 14.58
C GLY A 62 -2.53 -7.61 14.89
N VAL A 63 -1.86 -8.64 15.39
CA VAL A 63 -0.43 -8.59 15.72
C VAL A 63 0.26 -9.80 15.11
N TRP A 64 1.18 -9.52 14.19
CA TRP A 64 2.03 -10.51 13.55
C TRP A 64 3.46 -10.38 14.07
N ARG A 65 4.02 -11.48 14.56
CA ARG A 65 5.45 -11.58 14.81
C ARG A 65 6.11 -12.17 13.56
N PHE A 66 7.09 -11.46 13.03
CA PHE A 66 7.82 -11.86 11.83
C PHE A 66 9.28 -12.07 12.18
N ASP A 67 9.81 -13.24 11.85
CA ASP A 67 11.23 -13.53 11.94
C ASP A 67 11.89 -13.23 10.58
N PRO A 68 12.76 -12.20 10.50
CA PRO A 68 13.40 -11.83 9.24
C PRO A 68 14.45 -12.85 8.77
N GLU A 69 14.97 -13.70 9.64
CA GLU A 69 15.99 -14.70 9.26
C GLU A 69 15.36 -15.91 8.58
N SER A 70 14.28 -16.46 9.15
CA SER A 70 13.53 -17.59 8.57
C SER A 70 12.50 -17.16 7.54
N GLY A 71 12.01 -15.92 7.61
CA GLY A 71 10.85 -15.44 6.86
C GLY A 71 9.51 -15.90 7.45
N ASP A 72 9.52 -16.55 8.61
CA ASP A 72 8.32 -17.08 9.25
C ASP A 72 7.47 -15.96 9.87
N ARG A 73 6.15 -16.14 9.74
CA ARG A 73 5.14 -15.24 10.34
C ARG A 73 4.25 -16.00 11.29
N GLU A 74 4.27 -15.59 12.56
CA GLU A 74 3.34 -16.04 13.59
C GLU A 74 2.24 -15.00 13.81
N VAL A 75 0.99 -15.45 13.88
CA VAL A 75 -0.15 -14.61 14.25
C VAL A 75 -0.33 -14.68 15.77
N VAL A 76 0.09 -13.62 16.47
CA VAL A 76 -0.05 -13.50 17.93
C VAL A 76 -1.50 -13.10 18.29
N ARG A 77 -2.14 -12.29 17.44
CA ARG A 77 -3.54 -11.91 17.56
C ARG A 77 -4.13 -11.67 16.17
N GLU A 78 -5.28 -12.26 15.88
CA GLU A 78 -6.02 -11.99 14.64
C GLU A 78 -6.59 -10.57 14.63
N PRO A 79 -6.58 -9.86 13.49
CA PRO A 79 -7.25 -8.57 13.39
C PRO A 79 -8.77 -8.73 13.44
N THR A 80 -9.44 -7.77 14.05
CA THR A 80 -10.91 -7.65 13.98
C THR A 80 -11.27 -6.79 12.78
N ARG A 81 -12.19 -7.28 11.93
CA ARG A 81 -12.66 -6.54 10.77
C ARG A 81 -13.39 -5.26 11.18
N LEU A 82 -13.02 -4.14 10.56
CA LEU A 82 -13.67 -2.84 10.69
C LEU A 82 -14.71 -2.64 9.58
N ASP A 83 -15.65 -1.71 9.81
CA ASP A 83 -16.62 -1.28 8.79
C ASP A 83 -16.16 0.04 8.14
N PRO A 84 -15.52 0.00 6.96
CA PRO A 84 -15.10 1.22 6.26
C PRO A 84 -16.28 2.01 5.66
N GLY A 85 -17.49 1.43 5.60
CA GLY A 85 -18.71 2.09 5.17
C GLY A 85 -19.37 2.94 6.26
N ALA A 86 -18.98 2.76 7.52
CA ALA A 86 -19.40 3.62 8.62
C ALA A 86 -18.61 4.94 8.67
N SER A 87 -19.19 5.97 9.29
CA SER A 87 -18.50 7.24 9.56
C SER A 87 -17.26 6.98 10.43
N GLY A 88 -16.17 7.71 10.13
CA GLY A 88 -14.92 7.64 10.90
C GLY A 88 -14.77 8.80 11.87
N VAL A 89 -13.84 8.65 12.81
CA VAL A 89 -13.39 9.72 13.71
C VAL A 89 -11.94 10.03 13.40
N GLU A 90 -11.67 11.21 12.83
CA GLU A 90 -10.32 11.71 12.65
C GLU A 90 -9.85 12.39 13.93
N ILE A 91 -8.80 11.82 14.56
CA ILE A 91 -8.12 12.43 15.70
C ILE A 91 -7.18 13.52 15.16
N ARG A 92 -7.43 14.78 15.56
CA ARG A 92 -6.70 15.98 15.07
C ARG A 92 -5.57 16.39 16.00
N ASP A 93 -5.83 16.36 17.31
CA ASP A 93 -4.87 16.68 18.36
C ASP A 93 -5.23 15.94 19.64
N GLU A 94 -4.24 15.44 20.38
CA GLU A 94 -4.42 14.74 21.66
C GLU A 94 -3.64 15.45 22.77
N ARG A 95 -4.34 15.82 23.84
CA ARG A 95 -3.80 16.41 25.07
C ARG A 95 -4.34 15.63 26.27
N ALA A 96 -3.66 15.72 27.41
CA ALA A 96 -3.94 14.89 28.59
C ALA A 96 -5.43 14.80 28.99
N LEU A 97 -6.21 15.85 28.80
CA LEU A 97 -7.64 15.90 29.16
C LEU A 97 -8.55 16.31 27.98
N ARG A 98 -8.04 16.34 26.75
CA ARG A 98 -8.80 16.79 25.58
C ARG A 98 -8.28 16.14 24.32
N THR A 99 -9.18 15.55 23.54
CA THR A 99 -8.89 15.08 22.18
C THR A 99 -9.77 15.87 21.22
N ASP A 100 -9.13 16.59 20.30
CA ASP A 100 -9.83 17.27 19.22
C ASP A 100 -10.09 16.26 18.10
N VAL A 101 -11.36 16.13 17.69
CA VAL A 101 -11.79 15.16 16.68
C VAL A 101 -12.66 15.81 15.60
N ALA A 102 -12.65 15.23 14.42
CA ALA A 102 -13.60 15.51 13.35
C ALA A 102 -14.31 14.23 12.91
N LEU A 103 -15.62 14.31 12.67
CA LEU A 103 -16.35 13.21 12.04
C LEU A 103 -16.06 13.21 10.54
N VAL A 104 -15.75 12.04 9.99
CA VAL A 104 -15.46 11.85 8.57
C VAL A 104 -16.57 11.04 7.94
N ASP A 105 -17.17 11.61 6.89
CA ASP A 105 -18.27 11.00 6.16
C ASP A 105 -17.81 9.75 5.36
N PRO A 106 -18.65 8.70 5.26
CA PRO A 106 -18.35 7.50 4.48
C PRO A 106 -17.93 7.77 3.04
N ALA A 107 -18.52 8.77 2.35
CA ALA A 107 -18.17 9.09 0.98
C ALA A 107 -16.75 9.68 0.88
N GLU A 108 -16.31 10.43 1.89
CA GLU A 108 -14.93 10.92 1.97
C GLU A 108 -13.94 9.78 2.19
N LYS A 109 -14.25 8.87 3.12
CA LYS A 109 -13.48 7.63 3.32
C LYS A 109 -13.41 6.82 2.04
N ALA A 110 -14.51 6.62 1.33
CA ALA A 110 -14.54 5.90 0.07
C ALA A 110 -13.62 6.54 -1.00
N ARG A 111 -13.65 7.88 -1.14
CA ARG A 111 -12.72 8.60 -2.04
C ARG A 111 -11.26 8.40 -1.64
N LYS A 112 -10.94 8.47 -0.33
CA LYS A 112 -9.58 8.25 0.17
C LYS A 112 -9.14 6.80 -0.01
N ARG A 113 -9.98 5.81 0.31
CA ARG A 113 -9.75 4.38 0.07
C ARG A 113 -9.44 4.11 -1.40
N ARG A 114 -10.20 4.70 -2.32
CA ARG A 114 -9.92 4.58 -3.76
C ARG A 114 -8.53 5.07 -4.13
N ARG A 115 -8.12 6.25 -3.66
CA ARG A 115 -6.76 6.76 -3.90
C ARG A 115 -5.66 5.89 -3.30
N ILE A 116 -5.90 5.32 -2.12
CA ILE A 116 -4.96 4.39 -1.48
C ILE A 116 -4.87 3.11 -2.31
N ALA A 117 -6.00 2.53 -2.70
CA ALA A 117 -6.06 1.36 -3.56
C ALA A 117 -5.36 1.63 -4.90
N GLU A 118 -5.61 2.77 -5.55
CA GLU A 118 -4.94 3.16 -6.79
C GLU A 118 -3.42 3.24 -6.62
N ARG A 119 -2.91 3.66 -5.45
CA ARG A 119 -1.46 3.67 -5.17
C ARG A 119 -0.92 2.29 -4.81
N ALA A 120 -1.69 1.50 -4.06
CA ALA A 120 -1.30 0.17 -3.58
C ALA A 120 -1.33 -0.86 -4.71
N TYR A 121 -2.44 -0.96 -5.45
CA TYR A 121 -2.56 -1.74 -6.69
C TYR A 121 -1.81 -1.08 -7.85
N GLY A 122 -1.67 0.24 -7.83
CA GLY A 122 -0.75 0.96 -8.72
C GLY A 122 0.73 0.71 -8.42
N LYS A 123 1.08 -0.15 -7.45
CA LYS A 123 2.38 -0.83 -7.45
C LYS A 123 2.42 -1.77 -8.67
N GLY A 124 2.72 -1.16 -9.81
CA GLY A 124 2.62 -1.75 -11.14
C GLY A 124 2.43 -0.68 -12.22
N TRP A 125 1.87 0.48 -11.89
CA TRP A 125 1.85 1.62 -12.80
C TRP A 125 3.22 2.28 -12.82
N ARG A 126 4.09 1.80 -13.71
CA ARG A 126 5.30 2.54 -14.10
C ARG A 126 4.85 3.66 -15.03
N PRO A 127 5.14 4.94 -14.78
CA PRO A 127 4.97 5.96 -15.82
C PRO A 127 5.85 5.59 -17.03
N ASP A 128 5.46 6.00 -18.23
CA ASP A 128 6.34 5.81 -19.39
C ASP A 128 7.67 6.52 -19.16
N PRO A 129 8.80 5.92 -19.56
CA PRO A 129 10.09 6.61 -19.49
C PRO A 129 10.04 7.97 -20.20
N PRO A 130 10.73 8.99 -19.68
CA PRO A 130 10.70 10.31 -20.29
C PRO A 130 11.33 10.29 -21.68
N ARG A 131 10.84 11.18 -22.55
CA ARG A 131 11.34 11.41 -23.90
C ARG A 131 12.63 12.24 -23.87
N CYS A 132 13.68 11.71 -23.25
CA CYS A 132 14.94 12.40 -23.00
C CYS A 132 16.13 11.50 -23.35
N VAL A 133 17.22 12.05 -23.92
CA VAL A 133 18.43 11.28 -24.27
C VAL A 133 19.08 10.58 -23.07
N TYR A 134 18.89 11.12 -21.87
CA TYR A 134 19.46 10.60 -20.62
C TYR A 134 18.55 9.59 -19.93
N ALA A 135 17.39 9.29 -20.50
CA ALA A 135 16.41 8.37 -19.91
C ALA A 135 16.80 6.91 -20.17
N ARG A 136 16.88 6.11 -19.11
CA ARG A 136 16.92 4.65 -19.18
C ARG A 136 15.81 4.03 -18.33
N ALA A 137 15.46 2.79 -18.61
CA ALA A 137 14.70 1.95 -17.69
C ALA A 137 15.66 1.09 -16.87
N THR A 138 15.46 1.03 -15.55
CA THR A 138 16.15 0.05 -14.71
C THR A 138 15.65 -1.37 -14.99
N ASP A 139 16.34 -2.39 -14.47
CA ASP A 139 15.94 -3.80 -14.56
C ASP A 139 14.56 -4.10 -13.95
N ASP A 140 14.04 -3.18 -13.12
CA ASP A 140 12.70 -3.22 -12.53
C ASP A 140 11.69 -2.24 -13.15
N GLY A 141 12.05 -1.68 -14.30
CA GLY A 141 11.19 -0.85 -15.14
C GLY A 141 10.94 0.56 -14.61
N ARG A 142 11.79 1.07 -13.71
CA ARG A 142 11.69 2.45 -13.23
C ARG A 142 12.44 3.40 -14.18
N PRO A 143 11.90 4.60 -14.46
CA PRO A 143 12.62 5.63 -15.18
C PRO A 143 13.84 6.10 -14.38
N HIS A 144 14.98 6.18 -15.04
CA HIS A 144 16.25 6.61 -14.47
C HIS A 144 16.91 7.64 -15.39
N CYS A 145 17.53 8.66 -14.80
CA CYS A 145 18.28 9.68 -15.53
C CYS A 145 19.78 9.44 -15.37
N ASP A 146 20.46 9.12 -16.47
CA ASP A 146 21.91 8.83 -16.47
C ASP A 146 22.75 10.08 -16.23
N ARG A 147 22.22 11.26 -16.56
CA ARG A 147 22.92 12.53 -16.34
C ARG A 147 23.12 12.85 -14.86
N PHE A 148 22.15 12.47 -14.04
CA PHE A 148 22.14 12.75 -12.60
C PHE A 148 22.23 11.49 -11.73
N ASP A 149 22.39 10.32 -12.37
CA ASP A 149 22.48 9.01 -11.77
C ASP A 149 21.43 8.73 -10.68
N GLN A 150 20.15 8.94 -11.02
CA GLN A 150 19.03 8.73 -10.09
C GLN A 150 17.75 8.27 -10.78
N VAL A 151 16.89 7.59 -10.02
CA VAL A 151 15.49 7.32 -10.40
C VAL A 151 14.71 8.63 -10.43
N VAL A 152 13.89 8.84 -11.45
CA VAL A 152 13.14 10.09 -11.67
C VAL A 152 11.65 9.84 -11.80
N ASP A 153 10.84 10.80 -11.36
CA ASP A 153 9.43 10.93 -11.73
C ASP A 153 9.32 11.70 -13.05
N PRO A 154 8.94 11.07 -14.18
CA PRO A 154 8.90 11.73 -15.49
C PRO A 154 8.00 12.96 -15.52
N GLY A 155 6.90 12.99 -14.74
CA GLY A 155 5.96 14.12 -14.74
C GLY A 155 6.46 15.34 -13.97
N ARG A 156 7.54 15.19 -13.18
CA ARG A 156 8.03 16.21 -12.25
C ARG A 156 9.49 16.58 -12.51
N ASP A 157 10.34 15.59 -12.76
CA ASP A 157 11.79 15.73 -12.70
C ASP A 157 12.45 15.82 -14.08
N CYS A 158 11.78 15.36 -15.15
CA CYS A 158 12.35 15.28 -16.50
C CYS A 158 11.41 15.88 -17.55
N GLY A 159 11.76 17.06 -18.09
CA GLY A 159 10.94 17.80 -19.04
C GLY A 159 11.39 19.24 -19.17
N THR A 160 10.48 20.13 -19.56
CA THR A 160 10.77 21.55 -19.86
C THR A 160 11.38 22.35 -18.70
N THR A 161 11.21 21.89 -17.46
CA THR A 161 11.76 22.51 -16.25
C THR A 161 13.15 21.99 -15.87
N CYS A 162 13.62 20.91 -16.50
CA CYS A 162 14.92 20.33 -16.25
C CYS A 162 15.98 20.97 -17.17
N ALA A 163 17.03 21.54 -16.58
CA ALA A 163 18.07 22.24 -17.34
C ALA A 163 18.92 21.34 -18.26
N ALA A 164 18.90 20.02 -18.03
CA ALA A 164 19.60 19.02 -18.84
C ALA A 164 18.64 18.22 -19.74
N PHE A 165 17.39 18.64 -19.88
CA PHE A 165 16.43 17.94 -20.74
C PHE A 165 16.79 18.12 -22.21
N GLU A 166 16.99 17.00 -22.89
CA GLU A 166 17.22 16.94 -24.33
C GLU A 166 16.21 15.97 -24.96
N PRO A 167 15.27 16.44 -25.79
CA PRO A 167 14.21 15.61 -26.36
C PRO A 167 14.74 14.42 -27.17
N ALA A 168 14.21 13.22 -26.91
CA ALA A 168 14.49 12.01 -27.68
C ALA A 168 13.31 11.04 -27.62
N ASP A 169 13.37 9.94 -28.38
CA ASP A 169 12.44 8.83 -28.16
C ASP A 169 12.66 8.21 -26.78
N PRO A 170 11.59 7.74 -26.12
CA PRO A 170 11.72 7.13 -24.81
C PRO A 170 12.46 5.78 -24.96
N PRO A 171 13.26 5.37 -23.95
CA PRO A 171 13.91 4.07 -23.98
C PRO A 171 12.87 2.94 -24.07
N ALA A 172 13.26 1.85 -24.75
CA ALA A 172 12.43 0.66 -24.83
C ALA A 172 12.19 0.08 -23.43
N LEU A 173 10.92 -0.22 -23.13
CA LEU A 173 10.49 -0.82 -21.86
C LEU A 173 9.47 -1.93 -22.14
N ASP A 174 9.91 -3.17 -21.95
CA ASP A 174 9.04 -4.34 -22.07
C ASP A 174 8.29 -4.57 -20.74
N ARG A 175 7.16 -3.88 -20.60
CA ARG A 175 6.31 -3.93 -19.39
C ARG A 175 5.71 -5.31 -19.16
N ASP A 176 5.32 -5.99 -20.23
CA ASP A 176 4.68 -7.29 -20.15
C ASP A 176 5.67 -8.33 -19.63
N ARG A 177 6.87 -8.40 -20.20
CA ARG A 177 7.94 -9.26 -19.69
C ARG A 177 8.29 -8.97 -18.23
N LEU A 178 8.41 -7.69 -17.86
CA LEU A 178 8.75 -7.29 -16.49
C LEU A 178 7.66 -7.68 -15.48
N ARG A 179 6.40 -7.58 -15.88
CA ARG A 179 5.27 -8.07 -15.08
C ARG A 179 5.40 -9.58 -14.92
N ASP A 180 5.44 -10.32 -16.02
CA ASP A 180 5.39 -11.78 -16.03
C ASP A 180 6.55 -12.41 -15.23
N ALA A 181 7.75 -11.81 -15.28
CA ALA A 181 8.90 -12.29 -14.49
C ALA A 181 8.79 -12.01 -12.97
N ARG A 182 7.88 -11.13 -12.53
CA ARG A 182 7.82 -10.62 -11.15
C ARG A 182 6.50 -10.89 -10.45
N THR A 183 5.53 -11.50 -11.12
CA THR A 183 4.27 -11.91 -10.54
C THR A 183 4.04 -13.40 -10.76
N ALA A 184 3.33 -14.04 -9.82
CA ALA A 184 2.85 -15.41 -10.01
C ALA A 184 1.60 -15.47 -10.93
N TRP A 185 1.08 -14.31 -11.35
CA TRP A 185 -0.04 -14.21 -12.27
C TRP A 185 0.41 -14.46 -13.72
N VAL A 186 -0.30 -15.36 -14.41
CA VAL A 186 -0.05 -15.70 -15.82
C VAL A 186 -1.17 -15.11 -16.66
N ALA A 187 -0.82 -14.28 -17.66
CA ALA A 187 -1.79 -13.61 -18.52
C ALA A 187 -2.62 -14.57 -19.37
N ASP A 188 -1.95 -15.59 -19.92
CA ASP A 188 -2.55 -16.67 -20.70
C ASP A 188 -2.08 -18.02 -20.12
N PRO A 189 -2.79 -18.55 -19.11
CA PRO A 189 -2.41 -19.80 -18.48
C PRO A 189 -2.65 -20.98 -19.43
N ASP A 190 -1.66 -21.88 -19.55
CA ASP A 190 -1.80 -23.12 -20.31
C ASP A 190 -2.98 -23.97 -19.78
N GLY A 191 -4.06 -24.05 -20.55
CA GLY A 191 -5.24 -24.85 -20.23
C GLY A 191 -6.55 -24.15 -20.56
N ALA A 192 -7.27 -24.67 -21.54
CA ALA A 192 -8.62 -24.21 -21.91
C ALA A 192 -9.62 -24.52 -20.78
N GLU A 193 -9.81 -23.56 -19.87
CA GLU A 193 -11.09 -23.04 -19.38
C GLU A 193 -10.77 -22.05 -18.23
N PRO A 194 -11.43 -20.88 -18.17
CA PRO A 194 -11.27 -19.97 -17.04
C PRO A 194 -11.65 -20.72 -15.76
N ARG A 195 -10.69 -20.85 -14.83
CA ARG A 195 -10.90 -21.53 -13.54
C ARG A 195 -12.17 -20.97 -12.90
N ARG A 196 -13.21 -21.80 -12.77
CA ARG A 196 -14.45 -21.41 -12.08
C ARG A 196 -14.11 -21.14 -10.63
N GLN A 197 -13.98 -19.86 -10.28
CA GLN A 197 -13.85 -19.46 -8.90
C GLN A 197 -15.21 -19.63 -8.23
N ALA A 198 -15.31 -20.66 -7.38
CA ALA A 198 -16.53 -20.93 -6.63
C ALA A 198 -16.98 -19.65 -5.91
N SER A 199 -18.28 -19.33 -6.00
CA SER A 199 -18.99 -18.16 -5.44
C SER A 199 -19.06 -16.87 -6.27
N LEU A 200 -18.27 -16.69 -7.35
CA LEU A 200 -18.34 -15.48 -8.19
C LEU A 200 -19.20 -15.67 -9.45
N SER A 201 -19.42 -16.90 -9.90
CA SER A 201 -20.25 -17.21 -11.07
C SER A 201 -21.76 -16.95 -10.90
N ARG A 202 -22.20 -16.51 -9.72
CA ARG A 202 -23.60 -16.18 -9.41
C ARG A 202 -23.99 -14.74 -9.78
N PHE A 203 -23.02 -13.91 -10.11
CA PHE A 203 -23.24 -12.55 -10.59
C PHE A 203 -23.02 -12.57 -12.11
N ARG A 204 -24.09 -12.78 -12.87
CA ARG A 204 -24.13 -12.70 -14.34
C ARG A 204 -25.16 -11.65 -14.75
#